data_AF-A0A920PNS8-F1
#
_entry.id   AF-A0A920PNS8-F1
#
_cell.length_a   1.000
_cell.length_b   1.000
_cell.length_c   1.000
_cell.angle_alpha   90.00
_cell.angle_beta   90.00
_cell.angle_gamma   90.00
#
_symmetry.space_group_name_H-M   'P 1'
#
loop_
_entity.id
_entity.type
_entity.pdbx_description
1 polymer ?
#
loop_
_entity_poly.entity_id
_entity_poly.type
_entity_poly.pdbx_seq_one_letter_code
_entity_poly.pdbx_strand_id
1 'polypeptide(L)'
;MINAVTHGNEICGAIALDALLKADVRPSRGKLTLGFINHRAFHNFDPLNPDDSRFVDEDFNRVWVEDRLDSDEDSAELRRARELRPVFDSVDLLLDIHSMGTHSAALMICNGLEKEREFPGGSIFRLSSCAGQVTSWAKG
;
A
#
# COMPACT_ATOMS: atom_id res chain seq x y z
N MET A 1 -6.83 7.48 0.74
CA MET A 1 -5.36 7.33 0.76
C MET A 1 -4.96 6.32 -0.29
N ILE A 2 -3.84 6.55 -0.98
CA ILE A 2 -3.23 5.55 -1.86
C ILE A 2 -1.87 5.19 -1.27
N ASN A 3 -1.67 3.93 -0.95
CA ASN A 3 -0.44 3.38 -0.43
C ASN A 3 0.33 2.65 -1.51
N ALA A 4 1.63 2.65 -1.35
CA ALA A 4 2.53 1.73 -2.01
C ALA A 4 3.63 1.35 -1.03
N VAL A 5 4.41 0.34 -1.43
CA VAL A 5 5.57 -0.11 -0.67
C VAL A 5 5.13 -0.66 0.69
N THR A 6 4.06 -1.45 0.70
CA THR A 6 3.74 -2.32 1.85
C THR A 6 4.82 -3.39 1.98
N HIS A 7 5.24 -3.95 0.83
CA HIS A 7 6.46 -4.74 0.72
C HIS A 7 7.53 -3.95 -0.05
N GLY A 8 8.78 -3.99 0.41
CA GLY A 8 9.86 -3.19 -0.17
C GLY A 8 10.26 -3.60 -1.58
N ASN A 9 9.98 -4.86 -1.96
CA ASN A 9 10.29 -5.41 -3.27
C ASN A 9 9.21 -5.18 -4.34
N GLU A 10 8.11 -4.51 -3.99
CA GLU A 10 6.96 -4.29 -4.87
C GLU A 10 6.95 -2.87 -5.44
N ILE A 11 7.84 -2.62 -6.39
CA ILE A 11 8.24 -1.27 -6.85
C ILE A 11 7.15 -0.54 -7.65
N CYS A 12 6.23 -1.27 -8.28
CA CYS A 12 5.25 -0.70 -9.22
C CYS A 12 4.38 0.38 -8.56
N GLY A 13 3.98 0.16 -7.29
CA GLY A 13 3.24 1.16 -6.53
C GLY A 13 4.06 2.43 -6.28
N ALA A 14 5.36 2.31 -5.97
CA ALA A 14 6.22 3.46 -5.75
C ALA A 14 6.31 4.34 -7.00
N ILE A 15 6.47 3.71 -8.17
CA ILE A 15 6.49 4.40 -9.48
C ILE A 15 5.15 5.10 -9.73
N ALA A 16 4.03 4.44 -9.46
CA ALA A 16 2.70 5.02 -9.65
C ALA A 16 2.48 6.25 -8.75
N LEU A 17 2.83 6.16 -7.47
CA LEU A 17 2.71 7.29 -6.54
C LEU A 17 3.66 8.44 -6.90
N ASP A 18 4.90 8.15 -7.31
CA ASP A 18 5.85 9.16 -7.78
C ASP A 18 5.30 9.91 -9.01
N ALA A 19 4.69 9.19 -9.95
CA ALA A 19 4.02 9.81 -11.10
C ALA A 19 2.85 10.72 -10.70
N LEU A 20 1.99 10.28 -9.78
CA LEU A 20 0.89 11.10 -9.24
C LEU A 20 1.40 12.34 -8.50
N LEU A 21 2.49 12.20 -7.75
CA LEU A 21 3.11 13.29 -7.01
C LEU A 21 3.72 14.32 -7.97
N LYS A 22 4.48 13.88 -8.97
CA LYS A 22 5.09 14.74 -10.00
C LYS A 22 4.07 15.44 -10.88
N ALA A 23 2.93 14.79 -11.13
CA ALA A 23 1.81 15.39 -11.85
C ALA A 23 0.98 16.36 -10.99
N ASP A 24 1.37 16.58 -9.73
CA ASP A 24 0.67 17.45 -8.78
C ASP A 24 -0.83 17.13 -8.66
N VAL A 25 -1.18 15.83 -8.66
CA VAL A 25 -2.59 15.42 -8.62
C VAL A 25 -3.25 15.94 -7.34
N ARG A 26 -4.39 16.63 -7.50
CA ARG A 26 -5.19 17.16 -6.39
C ARG A 26 -6.65 16.75 -6.57
N PRO A 27 -7.33 16.27 -5.52
CA PRO A 27 -8.74 15.99 -5.60
C PRO A 27 -9.53 17.29 -5.68
N SER A 28 -10.64 17.30 -6.42
CA SER A 28 -11.56 18.45 -6.46
C SER A 28 -12.31 18.65 -5.13
N ARG A 29 -12.42 17.59 -4.31
CA ARG A 29 -13.04 17.60 -2.99
C ARG A 29 -12.31 16.61 -2.06
N GLY A 30 -12.18 16.98 -0.79
CA GLY A 30 -11.54 16.14 0.23
C GLY A 30 -10.01 16.20 0.19
N LYS A 31 -9.36 15.15 0.71
CA LYS A 31 -7.90 15.07 0.84
C LYS A 31 -7.36 13.81 0.17
N LEU A 32 -6.29 13.97 -0.61
CA LEU A 32 -5.50 12.87 -1.15
C LEU A 32 -4.21 12.75 -0.33
N THR A 33 -3.96 11.56 0.21
CA THR A 33 -2.71 11.19 0.88
C THR A 33 -2.05 10.10 0.03
N LEU A 34 -0.80 10.33 -0.38
CA LEU A 34 0.05 9.35 -1.06
C LEU A 34 1.07 8.83 -0.05
N GLY A 35 1.03 7.53 0.24
CA GLY A 35 1.84 6.90 1.29
C GLY A 35 2.88 5.94 0.74
N PHE A 36 4.16 6.23 1.00
CA PHE A 36 5.26 5.26 0.86
C PHE A 36 5.51 4.64 2.25
N ILE A 37 4.90 3.49 2.52
CA ILE A 37 4.63 3.10 3.91
C ILE A 37 5.77 2.32 4.58
N ASN A 38 6.37 1.32 3.91
CA ASN A 38 7.52 0.57 4.42
C ASN A 38 8.84 1.00 3.74
N HIS A 39 9.20 2.26 3.93
CA HIS A 39 10.40 2.85 3.33
C HIS A 39 11.70 2.13 3.72
N ARG A 40 11.79 1.54 4.92
CA ARG A 40 13.00 0.81 5.36
C ARG A 40 13.19 -0.47 4.55
N ALA A 41 12.15 -1.27 4.37
CA ALA A 41 12.21 -2.45 3.50
C ALA A 41 12.59 -2.06 2.06
N PHE A 42 12.00 -0.99 1.54
CA PHE A 42 12.32 -0.48 0.20
C PHE A 42 13.77 -0.02 0.03
N HIS A 43 14.35 0.61 1.04
CA HIS A 43 15.76 1.00 1.00
C HIS A 43 16.72 -0.19 0.98
N ASN A 44 16.26 -1.38 1.39
CA ASN A 44 17.03 -2.62 1.30
C ASN A 44 16.87 -3.33 -0.05
N PHE A 45 16.12 -2.76 -1.01
CA PHE A 45 15.88 -3.41 -2.31
C PHE A 45 17.18 -3.71 -3.06
N ASP A 46 17.40 -4.99 -3.32
CA ASP A 46 18.46 -5.51 -4.18
C ASP A 46 17.82 -6.24 -5.38
N PRO A 47 18.02 -5.79 -6.63
CA PRO A 47 17.47 -6.48 -7.80
C PRO A 47 18.03 -7.90 -7.99
N LEU A 48 19.16 -8.26 -7.39
CA LEU A 48 19.70 -9.62 -7.42
C LEU A 48 19.03 -10.53 -6.40
N ASN A 49 18.51 -9.97 -5.29
CA ASN A 49 17.85 -10.70 -4.21
C ASN A 49 16.58 -9.93 -3.78
N PRO A 50 15.57 -9.80 -4.66
CA PRO A 50 14.44 -8.92 -4.40
C PRO A 50 13.65 -9.33 -3.16
N ASP A 51 13.49 -10.63 -2.90
CA ASP A 51 12.71 -11.14 -1.78
C ASP A 51 13.29 -10.74 -0.41
N ASP A 52 14.60 -10.51 -0.30
CA ASP A 52 15.26 -10.07 0.94
C ASP A 52 14.81 -8.68 1.40
N SER A 53 14.19 -7.92 0.51
CA SER A 53 13.66 -6.59 0.77
C SER A 53 12.14 -6.56 0.90
N ARG A 54 11.48 -7.73 0.95
CA ARG A 54 10.02 -7.79 1.13
C ARG A 54 9.59 -7.09 2.42
N PHE A 55 10.33 -7.29 3.50
CA PHE A 55 10.18 -6.64 4.80
C PHE A 55 11.54 -6.58 5.50
N VAL A 56 11.63 -5.85 6.62
CA VAL A 56 12.84 -5.80 7.46
C VAL A 56 12.82 -6.95 8.47
N ASP A 57 11.83 -6.99 9.35
CA ASP A 57 11.75 -7.99 10.43
C ASP A 57 10.55 -8.94 10.23
N GLU A 58 9.40 -8.43 9.77
CA GLU A 58 8.20 -9.23 9.53
C GLU A 58 7.28 -8.62 8.46
N ASP A 59 6.30 -9.37 7.95
CA ASP A 59 5.37 -8.89 6.92
C ASP A 59 4.51 -7.70 7.44
N PHE A 60 4.73 -6.50 6.88
CA PHE A 60 4.01 -5.27 7.27
C PHE A 60 2.49 -5.38 7.07
N ASN A 61 2.01 -6.25 6.18
CA ASN A 61 0.59 -6.50 5.99
C ASN A 61 -0.02 -7.45 7.04
N ARG A 62 0.74 -7.82 8.07
CA ARG A 62 0.34 -8.70 9.18
C ARG A 62 0.43 -8.06 10.56
N VAL A 63 0.98 -6.84 10.66
CA VAL A 63 1.17 -6.15 11.95
C VAL A 63 -0.05 -5.34 12.40
N TRP A 64 -1.07 -5.20 11.56
CA TRP A 64 -2.26 -4.37 11.80
C TRP A 64 -3.32 -5.06 12.68
N VAL A 65 -2.89 -5.61 13.81
CA VAL A 65 -3.76 -6.17 14.85
C VAL A 65 -3.62 -5.29 16.08
N GLU A 66 -4.75 -4.75 16.58
CA GLU A 66 -4.75 -3.78 17.70
C GLU A 66 -3.93 -4.28 18.90
N ASP A 67 -4.14 -5.52 19.33
CA ASP A 67 -3.39 -6.12 20.44
C ASP A 67 -1.87 -6.13 20.21
N ARG A 68 -1.41 -6.31 18.96
CA ARG A 68 0.03 -6.25 18.62
C ARG A 68 0.52 -4.81 18.54
N LEU A 69 -0.29 -3.89 18.02
CA LEU A 69 0.05 -2.47 17.97
C LEU A 69 0.15 -1.86 19.37
N ASP A 70 -0.62 -2.37 20.34
CA ASP A 70 -0.62 -1.94 21.74
C ASP A 70 0.30 -2.76 22.65
N SER A 71 0.90 -3.84 22.14
CA SER A 71 1.85 -4.66 22.89
C SER A 71 3.25 -4.05 22.98
N ASP A 72 4.10 -4.73 23.74
CA ASP A 72 5.52 -4.50 23.94
C ASP A 72 6.42 -5.19 22.90
N GLU A 73 5.85 -5.84 21.87
CA GLU A 73 6.60 -6.32 20.70
C GLU A 73 7.27 -5.15 19.95
N ASP A 74 8.47 -5.37 19.41
CA ASP A 74 9.28 -4.30 18.83
C ASP A 74 10.02 -4.74 17.54
N SER A 75 9.30 -4.74 16.42
CA SER A 75 9.85 -4.90 15.07
C SER A 75 9.88 -3.57 14.31
N ALA A 76 10.71 -3.45 13.28
CA ALA A 76 10.74 -2.29 12.40
C ALA A 76 9.35 -2.00 11.80
N GLU A 77 8.63 -3.04 11.39
CA GLU A 77 7.27 -2.94 10.88
C GLU A 77 6.25 -2.50 11.94
N LEU A 78 6.29 -3.04 13.16
CA LEU A 78 5.40 -2.59 14.24
C LEU A 78 5.64 -1.13 14.62
N ARG A 79 6.90 -0.70 14.76
CA ARG A 79 7.22 0.72 15.01
C ARG A 79 6.63 1.61 13.92
N ARG A 80 6.82 1.21 12.66
CA ARG A 80 6.32 1.97 11.51
C ARG A 80 4.79 1.97 11.45
N ALA A 81 4.13 0.87 11.77
CA ALA A 81 2.68 0.81 11.83
C ALA A 81 2.13 1.71 12.94
N ARG A 82 2.76 1.73 14.12
CA ARG A 82 2.41 2.64 15.24
C ARG A 82 2.59 4.11 14.85
N GLU A 83 3.67 4.48 14.14
CA GLU A 83 3.85 5.84 13.60
C GLU A 83 2.74 6.25 12.64
N LEU A 84 2.26 5.30 11.83
CA LEU A 84 1.26 5.54 10.79
C LEU A 84 -0.19 5.41 11.30
N ARG A 85 -0.43 4.76 12.44
CA ARG A 85 -1.76 4.50 13.00
C ARG A 85 -2.66 5.75 13.03
N PRO A 86 -2.22 6.93 13.53
CA PRO A 86 -3.06 8.14 13.51
C PRO A 86 -3.46 8.60 12.11
N VAL A 87 -2.62 8.37 11.10
CA VAL A 87 -2.93 8.70 9.71
C VAL A 87 -3.97 7.72 9.17
N PHE A 88 -3.76 6.41 9.37
CA PHE A 88 -4.69 5.37 8.93
C PHE A 88 -6.06 5.44 9.63
N ASP A 89 -6.11 5.95 10.85
CA ASP A 89 -7.36 6.19 11.57
C ASP A 89 -8.20 7.32 10.99
N SER A 90 -7.57 8.25 10.28
CA SER A 90 -8.26 9.35 9.61
C SER A 90 -8.76 9.01 8.18
N VAL A 91 -8.49 7.81 7.68
CA VAL A 91 -8.71 7.46 6.27
C VAL A 91 -10.06 6.77 6.07
N ASP A 92 -10.93 7.37 5.25
CA ASP A 92 -12.23 6.79 4.87
C ASP A 92 -12.09 5.61 3.89
N LEU A 93 -11.19 5.77 2.91
CA LEU A 93 -10.91 4.81 1.84
C LEU A 93 -9.41 4.65 1.65
N LEU A 94 -8.95 3.40 1.65
CA LEU A 94 -7.57 3.03 1.38
C LEU A 94 -7.50 2.18 0.10
N LEU A 95 -6.59 2.55 -0.79
CA LEU A 95 -6.14 1.74 -1.91
C LEU A 95 -4.66 1.45 -1.68
N ASP A 96 -4.28 0.19 -1.54
CA ASP A 96 -2.89 -0.19 -1.27
C ASP A 96 -2.32 -1.01 -2.42
N ILE A 97 -1.34 -0.47 -3.15
CA ILE A 97 -0.89 -0.99 -4.45
C ILE A 97 0.14 -2.13 -4.31
N HIS A 98 -0.34 -3.34 -4.59
CA HIS A 98 0.34 -4.64 -4.65
C HIS A 98 0.88 -5.17 -5.98
N SER A 99 2.19 -5.32 -6.23
CA SER A 99 2.70 -6.08 -7.40
C SER A 99 3.09 -7.52 -7.06
N MET A 100 2.78 -8.52 -7.89
CA MET A 100 3.21 -9.91 -7.67
C MET A 100 4.39 -10.30 -8.57
N GLY A 101 5.20 -11.25 -8.11
CA GLY A 101 6.28 -11.85 -8.92
C GLY A 101 5.78 -12.77 -10.05
N THR A 102 4.49 -13.15 -10.04
CA THR A 102 3.88 -14.01 -11.05
C THR A 102 3.00 -13.22 -12.01
N HIS A 103 2.98 -13.67 -13.27
CA HIS A 103 2.11 -13.06 -14.27
C HIS A 103 0.63 -13.37 -13.99
N SER A 104 -0.20 -12.33 -14.01
CA SER A 104 -1.64 -12.38 -13.80
C SER A 104 -2.27 -11.09 -14.34
N ALA A 105 -3.57 -11.14 -14.64
CA ALA A 105 -4.34 -9.95 -14.94
C ALA A 105 -4.41 -9.02 -13.71
N ALA A 106 -4.69 -7.73 -13.93
CA ALA A 106 -4.99 -6.81 -12.84
C ALA A 106 -6.20 -7.33 -12.05
N LEU A 107 -6.08 -7.35 -10.72
CA LEU A 107 -7.09 -7.89 -9.82
C LEU A 107 -7.18 -7.02 -8.57
N MET A 108 -8.39 -6.83 -8.06
CA MET A 108 -8.63 -6.11 -6.81
C MET A 108 -8.98 -7.12 -5.72
N ILE A 109 -8.37 -6.99 -4.56
CA ILE A 109 -8.75 -7.74 -3.35
C ILE A 109 -9.63 -6.83 -2.50
N CYS A 110 -10.74 -7.35 -1.99
CA CYS A 110 -11.69 -6.60 -1.17
C CYS A 110 -12.17 -7.51 -0.02
N ASN A 111 -12.45 -6.92 1.14
CA ASN A 111 -12.98 -7.63 2.30
C ASN A 111 -14.51 -7.83 2.23
N GLY A 112 -15.16 -7.34 1.18
CA GLY A 112 -16.59 -7.44 0.95
C GLY A 112 -17.42 -6.37 1.67
N LEU A 113 -16.82 -5.27 2.12
CA LEU A 113 -17.50 -4.15 2.76
C LEU A 113 -18.37 -3.40 1.75
N GLU A 114 -19.43 -2.74 2.23
CA GLU A 114 -20.35 -1.98 1.36
C GLU A 114 -19.60 -0.91 0.55
N LYS A 115 -18.72 -0.15 1.20
CA LYS A 115 -17.88 0.87 0.55
C LYS A 115 -16.94 0.33 -0.54
N GLU A 116 -16.57 -0.95 -0.48
CA GLU A 116 -15.77 -1.59 -1.53
C GLU A 116 -16.62 -2.02 -2.72
N ARG A 117 -17.88 -2.41 -2.47
CA ARG A 117 -18.85 -2.81 -3.50
C ARG A 117 -19.43 -1.62 -4.23
N GLU A 118 -19.56 -0.48 -3.55
CA GLU A 118 -19.98 0.79 -4.12
C GLU A 118 -18.86 1.52 -4.88
N PHE A 119 -17.62 1.04 -4.74
CA PHE A 119 -16.45 1.61 -5.39
C PHE A 119 -16.38 1.53 -6.95
N PRO A 120 -17.22 0.80 -7.74
CA PRO A 120 -17.08 0.78 -9.20
C PRO A 120 -18.06 1.71 -9.94
N GLY A 121 -17.53 2.63 -10.75
CA GLY A 121 -18.35 3.33 -11.76
C GLY A 121 -17.72 4.48 -12.56
N GLY A 122 -16.55 5.02 -12.20
CA GLY A 122 -15.95 6.14 -12.92
C GLY A 122 -14.48 5.88 -13.27
N SER A 123 -14.24 5.37 -14.48
CA SER A 123 -13.11 5.62 -15.42
C SER A 123 -11.68 5.99 -14.94
N ILE A 124 -11.30 5.88 -13.67
CA ILE A 124 -10.12 6.59 -13.13
C ILE A 124 -8.85 5.73 -13.07
N PHE A 125 -8.92 4.40 -13.18
CA PHE A 125 -7.72 3.56 -13.17
C PHE A 125 -7.69 2.53 -14.31
N ARG A 126 -7.50 3.00 -15.55
CA ARG A 126 -6.80 2.21 -16.57
C ARG A 126 -5.30 2.47 -16.41
N LEU A 127 -4.63 1.66 -15.59
CA LEU A 127 -3.18 1.61 -15.61
C LEU A 127 -2.76 0.82 -16.86
N SER A 128 -2.35 1.55 -17.90
CA SER A 128 -1.79 0.96 -19.11
C SER A 128 -0.42 0.33 -18.80
N SER A 129 -0.35 -1.00 -18.92
CA SER A 129 0.85 -1.80 -19.17
C SER A 129 2.17 -1.25 -18.59
N CYS A 130 2.29 -1.26 -17.26
CA CYS A 130 3.55 -1.58 -16.62
C CYS A 130 3.33 -2.90 -15.88
N ALA A 131 4.24 -3.85 -16.04
CA ALA A 131 4.21 -5.12 -15.31
C ALA A 131 4.20 -4.81 -13.81
N GLY A 132 3.04 -4.94 -13.19
CA GLY A 132 2.78 -4.50 -11.83
C GLY A 132 1.29 -4.58 -11.58
N GLN A 133 0.84 -5.66 -10.95
CA GLN A 133 -0.54 -5.73 -10.48
C GLN A 133 -0.75 -4.69 -9.36
N VAL A 134 -2.01 -4.47 -9.02
CA VAL A 134 -2.43 -3.54 -7.97
C VAL A 134 -3.47 -4.28 -7.15
N THR A 135 -3.09 -4.88 -6.02
CA THR A 135 -4.08 -5.25 -5.01
C THR A 135 -4.67 -3.98 -4.38
N SER A 136 -5.75 -4.08 -3.63
CA SER A 136 -6.34 -2.97 -2.87
C SER A 136 -6.75 -3.54 -1.53
N TRP A 137 -6.86 -2.70 -0.50
CA TRP A 137 -7.44 -3.09 0.77
C TRP A 137 -8.20 -1.91 1.32
N ALA A 138 -9.53 -1.99 1.41
CA ALA A 138 -10.27 -1.00 2.17
C ALA A 138 -10.32 -1.44 3.64
N LYS A 139 -9.93 -0.53 4.53
CA LYS A 139 -10.08 -0.68 5.99
C LYS A 139 -11.54 -1.03 6.32
N GLY A 140 -11.81 -1.86 7.33
CA GLY A 140 -13.14 -2.03 7.96
C GLY A 140 -13.77 -0.70 8.30
#